data_AF-A0A958E9K0-F1
#
_entry.id   AF-A0A958E9K0-F1
#
_cell.length_a   1.000
_cell.length_b   1.000
_cell.length_c   1.000
_cell.angle_alpha   90.00
_cell.angle_beta   90.00
_cell.angle_gamma   90.00
#
_symmetry.space_group_name_H-M   'P 1'
#
loop_
_entity.id
_entity.type
_entity.pdbx_description
1 polymer ?
#
loop_
_entity_poly.entity_id
_entity_poly.type
_entity_poly.pdbx_seq_one_letter_code
_entity_poly.pdbx_strand_id
1 'polypeptide(L)'
;SIRRAAVDDRIKGIYLRPMAALMGWGKIAEIRNALLEFKTSGKPIYAFLDAASSREYYLAAVADTVVGVGSGVLFLGGYLSQPTFYKDLLDKVGIEADFVAHGEYKTAPNTYTRSSMSEEQREVINAILDQFYQNLV
;
A
#
# COMPACT_ATOMS: atom_id res chain seq x y z
N SER A 1 9.25 20.40 6.78
CA SER A 1 8.16 19.42 6.77
C SER A 1 6.96 20.02 6.06
N ILE A 2 6.05 19.18 5.54
CA ILE A 2 4.86 19.63 4.78
C ILE A 2 3.99 20.60 5.61
N ARG A 3 3.77 20.31 6.90
CA ARG A 3 3.04 21.19 7.82
C ARG A 3 3.66 22.59 7.97
N ARG A 4 4.99 22.70 8.02
CA ARG A 4 5.66 24.01 8.07
C ARG A 4 5.51 24.78 6.77
N ALA A 5 5.53 24.08 5.63
CA ALA A 5 5.31 24.71 4.33
C ALA A 5 3.90 25.33 4.19
N ALA A 6 2.90 24.77 4.88
CA ALA A 6 1.54 25.29 4.88
C ALA A 6 1.47 26.73 5.43
N VAL A 7 2.21 27.03 6.50
CA VAL A 7 2.19 28.34 7.19
C VAL A 7 3.31 29.31 6.77
N ASP A 8 4.26 28.87 5.93
CA ASP A 8 5.37 29.72 5.48
C ASP A 8 5.00 30.50 4.21
N ASP A 9 4.87 31.83 4.32
CA ASP A 9 4.46 32.72 3.21
C ASP A 9 5.41 32.72 2.02
N ARG A 10 6.65 32.28 2.20
CA ARG A 10 7.63 32.14 1.10
C ARG A 10 7.32 30.96 0.21
N ILE A 11 6.62 29.94 0.74
CA ILE A 11 6.22 28.76 -0.01
C ILE A 11 4.86 29.02 -0.66
N LYS A 12 4.81 28.88 -1.99
CA LYS A 12 3.60 29.13 -2.79
C LYS A 12 2.85 27.87 -3.21
N GLY A 13 3.42 26.68 -3.00
CA GLY A 13 2.82 25.40 -3.38
C GLY A 13 3.79 24.24 -3.22
N ILE A 14 3.34 23.04 -3.58
CA ILE A 14 4.15 21.81 -3.60
C ILE A 14 4.21 21.25 -5.02
N TYR A 15 5.41 20.89 -5.44
CA TYR A 15 5.61 19.96 -6.55
C TYR A 15 5.85 18.56 -5.98
N LEU A 16 5.00 17.61 -6.37
CA LEU A 16 5.00 16.24 -5.89
C LEU A 16 5.41 15.30 -7.02
N ARG A 17 6.55 14.63 -6.86
CA ARG A 17 6.94 13.48 -7.68
C ARG A 17 7.00 12.24 -6.79
N PRO A 18 5.93 11.43 -6.74
CA PRO A 18 5.86 10.30 -5.83
C PRO A 18 6.90 9.23 -6.20
N MET A 19 7.71 8.82 -5.22
CA MET A 19 8.59 7.65 -5.32
C MET A 19 8.22 6.70 -4.17
N ALA A 20 7.19 5.87 -4.37
CA ALA A 20 6.51 5.14 -3.30
C ALA A 20 6.71 3.61 -3.34
N ALA A 21 7.40 3.09 -4.35
CA ALA A 21 7.64 1.66 -4.55
C ALA A 21 8.17 0.95 -3.29
N LEU A 22 9.06 1.59 -2.53
CA LEU A 22 9.69 1.04 -1.32
C LEU A 22 9.02 1.47 0.00
N MET A 23 7.94 2.25 -0.05
CA MET A 23 7.24 2.71 1.15
C MET A 23 6.11 1.76 1.54
N GLY A 24 6.06 1.40 2.82
CA GLY A 24 4.89 0.74 3.40
C GLY A 24 3.68 1.66 3.47
N TRP A 25 2.48 1.07 3.48
CA TRP A 25 1.20 1.81 3.46
C TRP A 25 1.05 2.82 4.59
N GLY A 26 1.55 2.54 5.80
CA GLY A 26 1.50 3.49 6.92
C GLY A 26 2.25 4.80 6.61
N LYS A 27 3.45 4.71 6.05
CA LYS A 27 4.25 5.90 5.67
C LYS A 27 3.58 6.68 4.53
N ILE A 28 2.99 5.97 3.57
CA ILE A 28 2.23 6.58 2.47
C ILE A 28 1.02 7.34 3.03
N ALA A 29 0.27 6.73 3.97
CA ALA A 29 -0.88 7.36 4.61
C ALA A 29 -0.48 8.62 5.40
N GLU A 30 0.62 8.58 6.15
CA GLU A 30 1.12 9.77 6.86
C GLU A 30 1.47 10.92 5.91
N ILE A 31 2.15 10.62 4.80
CA ILE A 31 2.49 11.62 3.79
C ILE A 31 1.22 12.17 3.15
N ARG A 32 0.28 11.30 2.77
CA ARG A 32 -1.00 11.70 2.19
C ARG A 32 -1.77 12.63 3.12
N ASN A 33 -1.88 12.27 4.39
CA ASN A 33 -2.58 13.08 5.40
C ASN A 33 -1.92 14.45 5.56
N ALA A 34 -0.59 14.51 5.58
CA ALA A 34 0.12 15.77 5.63
C ALA A 34 -0.11 16.64 4.36
N LEU A 35 -0.23 16.02 3.18
CA LEU A 35 -0.56 16.72 1.93
C LEU A 35 -2.02 17.23 1.96
N LEU A 36 -2.97 16.43 2.46
CA LEU A 36 -4.36 16.84 2.64
C LEU A 36 -4.47 18.02 3.62
N GLU A 37 -3.78 17.96 4.75
CA GLU A 37 -3.66 19.10 5.68
C GLU A 37 -3.07 20.33 4.98
N PHE A 38 -2.02 20.17 4.18
CA PHE A 38 -1.41 21.28 3.42
C PHE A 38 -2.41 21.97 2.48
N LYS A 39 -3.30 21.22 1.82
CA LYS A 39 -4.31 21.81 0.93
C LYS A 39 -5.25 22.80 1.63
N THR A 40 -5.49 22.61 2.93
CA THR A 40 -6.31 23.56 3.71
C THR A 40 -5.70 24.97 3.79
N SER A 41 -4.40 25.11 3.52
CA SER A 41 -3.74 26.43 3.42
C SER A 41 -4.10 27.21 2.15
N GLY A 42 -4.80 26.60 1.19
CA GLY A 42 -5.14 27.19 -0.11
C GLY A 42 -3.98 27.22 -1.12
N LYS A 43 -2.80 26.71 -0.75
CA LYS A 43 -1.64 26.61 -1.65
C LYS A 43 -1.77 25.37 -2.55
N PRO A 44 -1.52 25.49 -3.87
CA PRO A 44 -1.67 24.38 -4.80
C PRO A 44 -0.62 23.29 -4.62
N ILE A 45 -1.01 22.07 -4.97
CA ILE A 45 -0.15 20.90 -5.14
C ILE A 45 -0.23 20.46 -6.61
N TYR A 46 0.92 20.37 -7.26
CA TYR A 46 1.06 19.82 -8.61
C TYR A 46 1.80 18.48 -8.53
N ALA A 47 1.21 17.41 -9.04
CA ALA A 47 1.85 16.11 -9.11
C ALA A 47 2.31 15.79 -10.54
N PHE A 48 3.44 15.09 -10.64
CA PHE A 48 3.95 14.58 -11.91
C PHE A 48 4.17 13.07 -11.83
N LEU A 49 3.65 12.35 -12.83
CA LEU A 49 3.75 10.90 -12.98
C LEU A 49 4.40 10.57 -14.33
N ASP A 50 5.55 9.89 -14.31
CA ASP A 50 6.17 9.31 -15.49
C ASP A 50 5.67 7.87 -15.72
N ALA A 51 5.84 7.00 -14.73
CA ALA A 51 5.17 5.72 -14.61
C ALA A 51 4.83 5.51 -13.14
N ALA A 52 3.64 4.96 -12.85
CA ALA A 52 3.14 4.92 -11.48
C ALA A 52 2.45 3.59 -11.20
N SER A 53 2.68 3.04 -10.01
CA SER A 53 1.80 2.01 -9.46
C SER A 53 0.64 2.66 -8.70
N SER A 54 -0.28 1.84 -8.17
CA SER A 54 -1.35 2.29 -7.28
C SER A 54 -0.86 3.15 -6.11
N ARG A 55 0.38 2.95 -5.62
CA ARG A 55 0.93 3.73 -4.50
C ARG A 55 1.31 5.16 -4.89
N GLU A 56 2.04 5.31 -5.99
CA GLU A 56 2.39 6.63 -6.52
C GLU A 56 1.14 7.39 -6.93
N TYR A 57 0.22 6.69 -7.61
CA TYR A 57 -1.06 7.27 -8.02
C TYR A 57 -1.89 7.71 -6.81
N TYR A 58 -1.95 6.90 -5.75
CA TYR A 58 -2.61 7.28 -4.51
C TYR A 58 -2.07 8.61 -3.97
N LEU A 59 -0.75 8.80 -3.82
CA LEU A 59 -0.21 10.10 -3.38
C LEU A 59 -0.51 11.25 -4.35
N ALA A 60 -0.35 11.01 -5.66
CA ALA A 60 -0.61 12.02 -6.69
C ALA A 60 -2.08 12.47 -6.71
N ALA A 61 -3.03 11.59 -6.39
CA ALA A 61 -4.45 11.91 -6.38
C ALA A 61 -4.86 12.96 -5.33
N VAL A 62 -3.98 13.31 -4.38
CA VAL A 62 -4.21 14.45 -3.49
C VAL A 62 -4.03 15.77 -4.22
N ALA A 63 -3.19 15.82 -5.25
CA ALA A 63 -2.82 17.05 -5.93
C ALA A 63 -4.00 17.75 -6.62
N ASP A 64 -3.91 19.07 -6.79
CA ASP A 64 -4.90 19.86 -7.54
C ASP A 64 -4.77 19.62 -9.05
N THR A 65 -3.59 19.23 -9.50
CA THR A 65 -3.34 18.86 -10.89
C THR A 65 -2.32 17.72 -10.93
N VAL A 66 -2.65 16.68 -11.70
CA VAL A 66 -1.74 15.57 -11.98
C VAL A 66 -1.35 15.64 -13.46
N VAL A 67 -0.06 15.74 -13.73
CA VAL A 67 0.51 15.77 -15.08
C VAL A 67 1.22 14.45 -15.35
N GLY A 68 0.90 13.83 -16.47
CA GLY A 68 1.55 12.61 -16.95
C GLY A 68 2.38 12.84 -18.20
N VAL A 69 3.29 11.91 -18.51
CA VAL A 69 3.89 11.80 -19.85
C VAL A 69 3.01 10.92 -20.73
N GLY A 70 2.84 11.27 -22.02
CA GLY A 70 1.96 10.53 -22.93
C GLY A 70 2.37 9.07 -23.16
N SER A 71 3.65 8.75 -22.97
CA SER A 71 4.20 7.38 -23.00
C SER A 71 4.17 6.68 -21.63
N GLY A 72 3.65 7.35 -20.61
CA GLY A 72 3.66 6.87 -19.24
C GLY A 72 2.65 5.77 -19.00
N VAL A 73 2.97 4.84 -18.09
CA VAL A 73 2.09 3.71 -17.75
C VAL A 73 1.62 3.83 -16.31
N LEU A 74 0.31 3.71 -16.11
CA LEU A 74 -0.31 3.59 -14.79
C LEU A 74 -0.67 2.12 -14.55
N PHE A 75 0.02 1.49 -13.60
CA PHE A 75 -0.25 0.11 -13.18
C PHE A 75 -1.30 0.09 -12.07
N LEU A 76 -2.57 0.15 -12.45
CA LEU A 76 -3.73 0.22 -11.55
C LEU A 76 -4.56 -1.08 -11.58
N GLY A 77 -3.90 -2.22 -11.42
CA GLY A 77 -4.53 -3.56 -11.54
C GLY A 77 -5.25 -4.07 -10.29
N GLY A 78 -5.45 -3.24 -9.26
CA GLY A 78 -5.97 -3.68 -7.96
C GLY A 78 -4.89 -4.33 -7.07
N TYR A 79 -5.34 -5.07 -6.05
CA TYR A 79 -4.46 -5.75 -5.08
C TYR A 79 -4.70 -7.25 -5.09
N LEU A 80 -3.62 -8.01 -4.93
CA LEU A 80 -3.66 -9.46 -4.83
C LEU A 80 -2.71 -9.92 -3.73
N SER A 81 -3.02 -11.07 -3.13
CA SER A 81 -2.16 -11.75 -2.17
C SER A 81 -2.02 -13.21 -2.58
N GLN A 82 -0.78 -13.69 -2.67
CA GLN A 82 -0.44 -15.07 -3.00
C GLN A 82 0.53 -15.63 -1.95
N PRO A 83 0.05 -15.98 -0.75
CA PRO A 83 0.83 -16.69 0.25
C PRO A 83 1.32 -18.02 -0.32
N THR A 84 2.57 -18.33 -0.03
CA THR A 84 3.17 -19.63 -0.33
C THR A 84 2.93 -20.59 0.85
N PHE A 85 2.77 -21.87 0.53
CA PHE A 85 2.57 -22.96 1.48
C PHE A 85 3.65 -24.02 1.27
N TYR A 86 4.32 -24.42 2.35
CA TYR A 86 5.49 -25.30 2.31
C TYR A 86 5.21 -26.70 2.86
N LYS A 87 4.02 -26.98 3.39
CA LYS A 87 3.72 -28.27 4.01
C LYS A 87 4.11 -29.47 3.13
N ASP A 88 3.64 -29.50 1.89
CA ASP A 88 3.91 -30.61 0.97
C ASP A 88 5.40 -30.75 0.63
N LEU A 89 6.15 -29.65 0.64
CA LEU A 89 7.60 -29.68 0.47
C LEU A 89 8.28 -30.28 1.71
N LEU A 90 7.87 -29.85 2.90
CA LEU A 90 8.42 -30.32 4.17
C LEU A 90 8.15 -31.82 4.37
N ASP A 91 6.93 -32.28 4.09
CA ASP A 91 6.56 -33.70 4.13
C ASP A 91 7.47 -34.53 3.20
N LYS A 92 7.74 -34.04 1.98
CA LYS A 92 8.61 -34.73 1.00
C LYS A 92 10.05 -34.89 1.46
N VAL A 93 10.56 -33.97 2.28
CA VAL A 93 11.93 -34.01 2.80
C VAL A 93 12.00 -34.57 4.22
N GLY A 94 10.89 -35.10 4.75
CA GLY A 94 10.81 -35.71 6.07
C GLY A 94 10.91 -34.71 7.22
N ILE A 95 10.54 -33.44 7.01
CA ILE A 95 10.51 -32.40 8.04
C ILE A 95 9.07 -32.19 8.50
N GLU A 96 8.83 -32.27 9.80
CA GLU A 96 7.54 -31.93 10.42
C GLU A 96 7.62 -30.55 11.10
N ALA A 97 6.68 -29.69 10.77
CA ALA A 97 6.54 -28.36 11.35
C ALA A 97 5.65 -28.41 12.60
N ASP A 98 6.24 -28.41 13.79
CA ASP A 98 5.51 -28.36 15.07
C ASP A 98 5.25 -26.92 15.51
N PHE A 99 3.99 -26.51 15.49
CA PHE A 99 3.55 -25.17 15.89
C PHE A 99 2.34 -25.27 16.82
N VAL A 100 2.41 -24.57 17.95
CA VAL A 100 1.24 -24.32 18.82
C VAL A 100 0.68 -22.94 18.50
N ALA A 101 -0.57 -22.89 18.08
CA ALA A 101 -1.32 -21.66 17.83
C ALA A 101 -2.50 -21.54 18.79
N HIS A 102 -2.81 -20.32 19.21
CA HIS A 102 -4.00 -20.00 19.98
C HIS A 102 -4.78 -18.89 19.28
N GLY A 103 -6.05 -19.16 18.97
CA GLY A 103 -6.94 -18.27 18.22
C GLY A 103 -7.02 -18.59 16.72
N GLU A 104 -8.24 -18.54 16.19
CA GLU A 104 -8.59 -18.93 14.82
C GLU A 104 -7.87 -18.09 13.75
N TYR A 105 -7.60 -16.83 14.07
CA TYR A 105 -6.93 -15.89 13.16
C TYR A 105 -5.40 -15.85 13.30
N LYS A 106 -4.79 -16.69 14.16
CA LYS A 106 -3.32 -16.80 14.27
C LYS A 106 -2.77 -17.70 13.15
N THR A 107 -2.80 -17.19 11.93
CA THR A 107 -2.58 -17.98 10.69
C THR A 107 -1.15 -18.05 10.21
N ALA A 108 -0.20 -17.38 10.88
CA ALA A 108 1.23 -17.43 10.50
C ALA A 108 1.82 -18.86 10.38
N PRO A 109 1.44 -19.84 11.24
CA PRO A 109 1.87 -21.22 11.10
C PRO A 109 1.33 -21.93 9.84
N ASN A 110 0.19 -21.49 9.28
CA ASN A 110 -0.46 -22.15 8.15
C ASN A 110 0.48 -22.32 6.95
N THR A 111 1.40 -21.37 6.74
CA THR A 111 2.43 -21.44 5.69
C THR A 111 3.30 -22.70 5.78
N TYR A 112 3.45 -23.30 6.97
CA TYR A 112 4.25 -24.50 7.19
C TYR A 112 3.40 -25.74 7.46
N THR A 113 2.21 -25.58 8.05
CA THR A 113 1.37 -26.69 8.51
C THR A 113 0.24 -27.06 7.54
N ARG A 114 -0.05 -26.22 6.54
CA ARG A 114 -1.12 -26.42 5.55
C ARG A 114 -0.58 -26.34 4.13
N SER A 115 -1.32 -26.92 3.18
CA SER A 115 -1.01 -26.84 1.74
C SER A 115 -1.80 -25.73 1.03
N SER A 116 -2.71 -25.06 1.75
CA SER A 116 -3.55 -23.98 1.26
C SER A 116 -4.06 -23.08 2.40
N MET A 117 -4.59 -21.91 2.05
CA MET A 117 -5.20 -20.99 3.02
C MET A 117 -6.34 -21.67 3.78
N SER A 118 -6.43 -21.41 5.09
CA SER A 118 -7.66 -21.63 5.83
C SER A 118 -8.70 -20.55 5.47
N GLU A 119 -9.96 -20.76 5.83
CA GLU A 119 -11.03 -19.80 5.53
C GLU A 119 -10.81 -18.49 6.30
N GLU A 120 -10.36 -18.57 7.54
CA GLU A 120 -10.05 -17.43 8.42
C GLU A 120 -8.86 -16.61 7.89
N GLN A 121 -7.86 -17.31 7.32
CA GLN A 121 -6.74 -16.65 6.66
C GLN A 121 -7.21 -15.90 5.40
N ARG A 122 -8.10 -16.52 4.62
CA ARG A 122 -8.67 -15.90 3.42
C ARG A 122 -9.53 -14.69 3.77
N GLU A 123 -10.36 -14.78 4.80
CA GLU A 123 -11.18 -13.69 5.31
C GLU A 123 -10.33 -12.47 5.66
N VAL A 124 -9.29 -12.66 6.49
CA VAL A 124 -8.40 -11.56 6.91
C VAL A 124 -7.65 -10.95 5.73
N ILE A 125 -7.12 -11.78 4.83
CA ILE A 125 -6.41 -11.30 3.64
C ILE A 125 -7.34 -10.46 2.77
N ASN A 126 -8.57 -10.95 2.51
CA ASN A 126 -9.54 -10.23 1.70
C ASN A 126 -9.93 -8.90 2.36
N ALA A 127 -10.18 -8.88 3.67
CA ALA A 127 -10.50 -7.64 4.38
C ALA A 127 -9.39 -6.57 4.24
N ILE A 128 -8.12 -7.00 4.29
CA ILE A 128 -6.98 -6.09 4.09
C ILE A 128 -6.91 -5.60 2.63
N LEU A 129 -7.10 -6.50 1.66
CA LEU A 129 -7.09 -6.14 0.23
C LEU A 129 -8.23 -5.18 -0.12
N ASP A 130 -9.42 -5.42 0.43
CA ASP A 130 -10.60 -4.57 0.28
C ASP A 130 -10.35 -3.18 0.86
N GLN A 131 -9.75 -3.10 2.05
CA GLN A 131 -9.37 -1.81 2.63
C GLN A 131 -8.39 -1.04 1.74
N PHE A 132 -7.38 -1.71 1.17
CA PHE A 132 -6.46 -1.05 0.24
C PHE A 132 -7.16 -0.60 -1.04
N TYR A 133 -8.09 -1.40 -1.56
CA TYR A 133 -8.86 -1.07 -2.74
C TYR A 133 -9.79 0.13 -2.50
N GLN A 134 -10.52 0.15 -1.38
CA GLN A 134 -11.37 1.27 -0.97
C GLN A 134 -10.60 2.57 -0.77
N ASN A 135 -9.34 2.50 -0.32
CA ASN A 135 -8.51 3.71 -0.23
C ASN A 135 -8.13 4.25 -1.61
N LEU A 136 -8.04 3.39 -2.62
CA LEU A 136 -7.64 3.79 -3.97
C LEU A 136 -8.80 4.41 -4.79
N VAL A 137 -10.03 3.95 -4.57
CA VAL A 137 -11.24 4.30 -5.35
C VAL A 137 -12.07 5.38 -4.67
#